data_AF-A0A419JQA2-F1
#
_entry.id   AF-A0A419JQA2-F1
#
_cell.length_a   1.000
_cell.length_b   1.000
_cell.length_c   1.000
_cell.angle_alpha   90.00
_cell.angle_beta   90.00
_cell.angle_gamma   90.00
#
_symmetry.space_group_name_H-M   'P 1'
#
loop_
_entity.id
_entity.type
_entity.pdbx_description
1 polymer ?
#
loop_
_entity_poly.entity_id
_entity_poly.type
_entity_poly.pdbx_seq_one_letter_code
_entity_poly.pdbx_strand_id
1 'polypeptide(L)'
;MRFTRQGGNAKSGNFMLESEDCLVEAKWQPIPKRPKPISSIVGTIVEQMEKYEKKKKRDKRQTVKILGKETAHVYSHDALYIVVKAQVEERYYIWYCNESERIIILRFVFKTFDDKSRRMLKRMVDSMKCHGEGFNVWSLMNLRFETPVSFLLTESNIRVGRAQFLFTDNQLSMFTEKTSTILLEYFSMANLLFKDTYKDIDKWFE
;
A
#
# COMPACT_ATOMS: atom_id res chain seq x y z
N MET A 1 4.62 -10.34 -11.20
CA MET A 1 3.72 -9.23 -10.80
C MET A 1 4.31 -7.93 -11.27
N ARG A 2 3.48 -7.03 -11.75
CA ARG A 2 3.82 -5.68 -12.18
C ARG A 2 3.22 -4.69 -11.18
N PHE A 3 3.99 -3.65 -10.88
CA PHE A 3 3.53 -2.55 -10.05
C PHE A 3 2.74 -1.58 -10.94
N THR A 4 1.43 -1.48 -10.74
CA THR A 4 0.54 -0.76 -11.69
C THR A 4 0.01 0.56 -11.14
N ARG A 5 -0.04 0.72 -9.82
CA ARG A 5 -0.45 1.98 -9.19
C ARG A 5 0.25 2.16 -7.84
N GLN A 6 0.77 3.36 -7.59
CA GLN A 6 1.15 3.84 -6.26
C GLN A 6 0.66 5.26 -6.05
N GLY A 7 0.43 5.60 -4.80
CA GLY A 7 0.36 6.98 -4.34
C GLY A 7 0.26 7.08 -2.84
N GLY A 8 0.56 8.27 -2.33
CA GLY A 8 0.44 8.59 -0.92
C GLY A 8 1.75 8.54 -0.15
N ASN A 9 1.65 8.49 1.18
CA ASN A 9 2.74 8.50 2.13
C ASN A 9 2.44 7.57 3.32
N ALA A 10 3.22 7.64 4.40
CA ALA A 10 3.03 6.79 5.58
C ALA A 10 1.61 6.88 6.21
N LYS A 11 0.94 8.04 6.12
CA LYS A 11 -0.39 8.29 6.72
C LYS A 11 -1.55 7.84 5.83
N SER A 12 -1.45 8.05 4.52
CA SER A 12 -2.52 7.70 3.57
C SER A 12 -1.94 7.31 2.23
N GLY A 13 -2.53 6.34 1.55
CA GLY A 13 -2.04 5.91 0.26
C GLY A 13 -2.68 4.64 -0.27
N ASN A 14 -2.24 4.25 -1.44
CA ASN A 14 -2.59 2.98 -2.04
C ASN A 14 -1.43 2.43 -2.88
N PHE A 15 -1.39 1.11 -3.00
CA PHE A 15 -0.62 0.46 -4.04
C PHE A 15 -1.41 -0.69 -4.65
N MET A 16 -1.07 -1.01 -5.91
CA MET A 16 -1.65 -2.11 -6.65
C MET A 16 -0.57 -2.90 -7.38
N LEU A 17 -0.58 -4.20 -7.14
CA LEU A 17 0.23 -5.20 -7.84
C LEU A 17 -0.70 -6.04 -8.69
N GLU A 18 -0.34 -6.22 -9.95
CA GLU A 18 -1.15 -6.99 -10.89
C GLU A 18 -0.30 -8.01 -11.66
N SER A 19 -0.90 -9.13 -11.98
CA SER A 19 -0.38 -10.17 -12.86
C SER A 19 -1.56 -10.76 -13.63
N GLU A 20 -1.30 -11.63 -14.60
CA GLU A 20 -2.35 -12.21 -15.44
C GLU A 20 -3.45 -12.91 -14.63
N ASP A 21 -3.11 -13.52 -13.50
CA ASP A 21 -4.05 -14.32 -12.70
C ASP A 21 -4.35 -13.74 -11.31
N CYS A 22 -3.71 -12.64 -10.91
CA CYS A 22 -3.82 -12.10 -9.56
C CYS A 22 -3.66 -10.59 -9.52
N LEU A 23 -4.54 -9.93 -8.76
CA LEU A 23 -4.45 -8.54 -8.36
C LEU A 23 -4.41 -8.46 -6.83
N VAL A 24 -3.47 -7.68 -6.31
CA VAL A 24 -3.34 -7.33 -4.90
C VAL A 24 -3.36 -5.82 -4.79
N GLU A 25 -4.29 -5.30 -4.00
CA GLU A 25 -4.40 -3.88 -3.73
C GLU A 25 -4.38 -3.65 -2.22
N ALA A 26 -3.54 -2.72 -1.77
CA ALA A 26 -3.57 -2.23 -0.40
C ALA A 26 -3.93 -0.76 -0.43
N LYS A 27 -4.81 -0.36 0.49
CA LYS A 27 -5.18 1.03 0.73
C LYS A 27 -5.13 1.30 2.21
N TRP A 28 -4.56 2.44 2.57
CA TRP A 28 -4.58 2.93 3.94
C TRP A 28 -4.96 4.41 3.97
N GLN A 29 -5.64 4.81 5.04
CA GLN A 29 -6.05 6.19 5.25
C GLN A 29 -6.20 6.46 6.75
N PRO A 30 -6.14 7.73 7.19
CA PRO A 30 -6.30 8.08 8.59
C PRO A 30 -7.66 7.65 9.12
N ILE A 31 -7.71 7.26 10.39
CA ILE A 31 -8.97 7.01 11.07
C ILE A 31 -9.74 8.33 11.18
N PRO A 32 -10.99 8.41 10.70
CA PRO A 32 -11.77 9.63 10.84
C PRO A 32 -12.05 9.92 12.32
N LYS A 33 -12.18 11.20 12.68
CA LYS A 33 -12.48 11.64 14.07
C LYS A 33 -13.66 10.90 14.72
N ARG A 34 -14.61 10.44 13.91
CA ARG A 34 -15.69 9.53 14.32
C ARG A 34 -15.51 8.21 13.56
N PRO A 35 -14.82 7.22 14.15
CA PRO A 35 -14.61 5.92 13.53
C PRO A 35 -15.96 5.26 13.24
N LYS A 36 -16.09 4.72 12.03
CA LYS A 36 -17.27 3.92 11.67
C LYS A 36 -17.00 2.46 12.06
N PRO A 37 -18.03 1.66 12.37
CA PRO A 37 -17.85 0.22 12.46
C PRO A 37 -17.25 -0.35 11.16
N ILE A 38 -16.40 -1.37 11.27
CA ILE A 38 -15.81 -2.04 10.08
C ILE A 38 -16.92 -2.56 9.15
N SER A 39 -18.05 -3.00 9.69
CA SER A 39 -19.23 -3.40 8.90
C SER A 39 -19.78 -2.29 8.00
N SER A 40 -19.73 -1.03 8.42
CA SER A 40 -20.17 0.11 7.60
C SER A 40 -19.19 0.38 6.45
N ILE A 41 -17.90 0.10 6.64
CA ILE A 41 -16.90 0.18 5.57
C ILE A 41 -17.15 -0.91 4.52
N VAL A 42 -17.48 -2.12 4.97
CA VAL A 42 -17.92 -3.19 4.06
C VAL A 42 -19.15 -2.78 3.24
N GLY A 43 -20.16 -2.21 3.90
CA GLY A 43 -21.34 -1.68 3.19
C GLY A 43 -20.96 -0.65 2.13
N THR A 44 -20.04 0.26 2.45
CA THR A 44 -19.54 1.25 1.50
C THR A 44 -18.82 0.61 0.30
N ILE A 45 -18.02 -0.44 0.51
CA ILE A 45 -17.33 -1.19 -0.56
C ILE A 45 -18.36 -1.85 -1.48
N VAL A 46 -19.36 -2.54 -0.90
CA VAL A 46 -20.43 -3.21 -1.66
C VAL A 46 -21.23 -2.20 -2.48
N GLU A 47 -21.64 -1.08 -1.89
CA GLU A 47 -22.34 0.00 -2.60
C GLU A 47 -21.52 0.57 -3.78
N GLN A 48 -20.20 0.73 -3.60
CA GLN A 48 -19.31 1.19 -4.66
C GLN A 48 -19.23 0.19 -5.81
N MET A 49 -19.14 -1.11 -5.50
CA MET A 49 -19.17 -2.17 -6.50
C MET A 49 -20.51 -2.18 -7.25
N GLU A 50 -21.64 -2.11 -6.56
CA GLU A 50 -22.95 -2.08 -7.19
C GLU A 50 -23.11 -0.88 -8.12
N LYS A 51 -22.65 0.30 -7.70
CA LYS A 51 -22.66 1.51 -8.55
C LYS A 51 -21.80 1.33 -9.79
N TYR A 52 -20.64 0.67 -9.66
CA TYR A 52 -19.75 0.40 -10.78
C TYR A 52 -20.36 -0.58 -11.79
N GLU A 53 -20.98 -1.66 -11.31
CA GLU A 53 -21.67 -2.65 -12.15
C GLU A 53 -22.88 -2.02 -12.87
N LYS A 54 -23.70 -1.23 -12.17
CA LYS A 54 -24.85 -0.50 -12.76
C LYS A 54 -24.43 0.43 -13.90
N LYS A 55 -23.29 1.12 -13.76
CA LYS A 55 -22.76 2.04 -14.80
C LYS A 55 -22.28 1.32 -16.06
N LYS A 56 -21.81 0.07 -15.97
CA LYS A 56 -21.28 -0.69 -17.12
C LYS A 56 -22.36 -1.23 -18.08
N LYS A 57 -23.66 -0.96 -17.85
CA LYS A 57 -24.79 -1.45 -18.66
C LYS A 57 -24.74 -2.98 -18.93
N ARG A 58 -24.09 -3.75 -18.05
CA ARG A 58 -24.15 -5.21 -18.09
C ARG A 58 -25.35 -5.68 -17.28
N ASP A 59 -25.83 -6.86 -17.64
CA ASP A 59 -27.06 -7.51 -17.22
C ASP A 59 -27.59 -7.06 -15.85
N LYS A 60 -28.85 -6.58 -15.80
CA LYS A 60 -29.54 -6.11 -14.57
C LYS A 60 -29.65 -7.19 -13.47
N ARG A 61 -29.17 -8.41 -13.74
CA ARG A 61 -29.21 -9.59 -12.87
C ARG A 61 -27.92 -9.81 -12.05
N GLN A 62 -26.83 -9.12 -12.35
CA GLN A 62 -25.61 -9.23 -11.53
C GLN A 62 -25.76 -8.44 -10.24
N THR A 63 -26.07 -9.17 -9.16
CA THR A 63 -26.15 -8.66 -7.79
C THR A 63 -24.82 -8.92 -7.09
N VAL A 64 -24.31 -7.89 -6.40
CA VAL A 64 -23.14 -8.06 -5.54
C VAL A 64 -23.58 -8.84 -4.31
N LYS A 65 -22.88 -9.93 -3.99
CA LYS A 65 -23.20 -10.79 -2.84
C LYS A 65 -22.00 -10.95 -1.93
N ILE A 66 -22.22 -10.90 -0.62
CA ILE A 66 -21.22 -11.31 0.36
C ILE A 66 -21.36 -12.83 0.51
N LEU A 67 -20.34 -13.59 0.11
CA LEU A 67 -20.31 -15.05 0.20
C LEU A 67 -19.85 -15.54 1.58
N GLY A 68 -19.00 -14.76 2.24
CA GLY A 68 -18.43 -15.12 3.53
C GLY A 68 -17.98 -13.89 4.30
N LYS A 69 -18.08 -13.99 5.63
CA LYS A 69 -17.66 -12.97 6.58
C LYS A 69 -17.13 -13.66 7.83
N GLU A 70 -15.85 -13.47 8.12
CA GLU A 70 -15.16 -14.14 9.21
C GLU A 70 -14.25 -13.15 9.94
N THR A 71 -13.95 -13.43 11.20
CA THR A 71 -12.87 -12.76 11.91
C THR A 71 -11.53 -13.35 11.47
N ALA A 72 -10.52 -12.49 11.35
CA ALA A 72 -9.16 -12.86 10.99
C ALA A 72 -8.17 -12.06 11.82
N HIS A 73 -6.91 -12.44 11.76
CA HIS A 73 -5.81 -11.72 12.41
C HIS A 73 -4.80 -11.33 11.35
N VAL A 74 -4.37 -10.07 11.35
CA VAL A 74 -3.31 -9.56 10.48
C VAL A 74 -2.29 -8.83 11.35
N TYR A 75 -1.05 -9.31 11.34
CA TYR A 75 -0.03 -8.86 12.28
C TYR A 75 -0.51 -9.03 13.74
N SER A 76 -0.72 -7.93 14.47
CA SER A 76 -1.25 -7.90 15.85
C SER A 76 -2.70 -7.38 15.94
N HIS A 77 -3.43 -7.32 14.82
CA HIS A 77 -4.76 -6.70 14.76
C HIS A 77 -5.87 -7.68 14.42
N ASP A 78 -7.01 -7.49 15.09
CA ASP A 78 -8.29 -8.08 14.68
C ASP A 78 -8.75 -7.47 13.36
N ALA A 79 -8.87 -8.32 12.35
CA ALA A 79 -9.30 -7.95 11.02
C ALA A 79 -10.64 -8.62 10.67
N LEU A 80 -11.41 -7.93 9.85
CA LEU A 80 -12.56 -8.54 9.20
C LEU A 80 -12.13 -9.11 7.85
N TYR A 81 -12.31 -10.41 7.67
CA TYR A 81 -12.17 -11.08 6.39
C TYR A 81 -13.55 -11.21 5.71
N ILE A 82 -13.67 -10.73 4.48
CA ILE A 82 -14.89 -10.90 3.69
C ILE A 82 -14.59 -11.43 2.30
N VAL A 83 -15.52 -12.22 1.76
CA VAL A 83 -15.54 -12.64 0.36
C VAL A 83 -16.74 -12.01 -0.32
N VAL A 84 -16.50 -11.22 -1.35
CA VAL A 84 -17.53 -10.54 -2.13
C VAL A 84 -17.52 -11.08 -3.55
N LYS A 85 -18.68 -11.48 -4.05
CA LYS A 85 -18.90 -11.92 -5.42
C LYS A 85 -19.64 -10.84 -6.19
N ALA A 86 -18.96 -10.28 -7.19
CA ALA A 86 -19.57 -9.51 -8.28
C ALA A 86 -19.38 -10.31 -9.58
N GLN A 87 -18.66 -9.77 -10.56
CA GLN A 87 -18.20 -10.54 -11.72
C GLN A 87 -17.18 -11.61 -11.32
N VAL A 88 -16.22 -11.21 -10.49
CA VAL A 88 -15.18 -12.07 -9.91
C VAL A 88 -15.35 -12.16 -8.40
N GLU A 89 -14.70 -13.14 -7.79
CA GLU A 89 -14.61 -13.20 -6.33
C GLU A 89 -13.46 -12.34 -5.85
N GLU A 90 -13.76 -11.47 -4.90
CA GLU A 90 -12.81 -10.57 -4.27
C GLU A 90 -12.75 -10.85 -2.78
N ARG A 91 -11.54 -10.87 -2.24
CA ARG A 91 -11.26 -11.18 -0.83
C ARG A 91 -10.67 -9.95 -0.18
N TYR A 92 -11.25 -9.54 0.94
CA TYR A 92 -10.78 -8.36 1.66
C TYR A 92 -10.36 -8.70 3.08
N TYR A 93 -9.30 -8.02 3.54
CA TYR A 93 -8.97 -7.88 4.95
C TYR A 93 -9.08 -6.41 5.32
N ILE A 94 -9.84 -6.10 6.37
CA ILE A 94 -10.09 -4.72 6.80
C ILE A 94 -9.88 -4.64 8.30
N TRP A 95 -9.03 -3.71 8.74
CA TRP A 95 -8.81 -3.48 10.17
C TRP A 95 -8.46 -2.04 10.48
N TYR A 96 -8.64 -1.69 11.75
CA TYR A 96 -8.14 -0.46 12.35
C TYR A 96 -6.81 -0.75 13.05
N CYS A 97 -5.81 0.09 12.78
CA CYS A 97 -4.54 0.08 13.48
C CYS A 97 -4.47 1.37 14.32
N ASN A 98 -4.69 1.23 15.62
CA ASN A 98 -4.66 2.37 16.54
C ASN A 98 -3.26 2.97 16.68
N GLU A 99 -2.22 2.15 16.60
CA GLU A 99 -0.82 2.57 16.74
C GLU A 99 -0.36 3.49 15.61
N SER A 100 -0.83 3.24 14.39
CA SER A 100 -0.53 4.09 13.24
C SER A 100 -1.68 5.01 12.84
N GLU A 101 -2.75 5.04 13.64
CA GLU A 101 -3.97 5.82 13.41
C GLU A 101 -4.56 5.65 12.00
N ARG A 102 -4.49 4.43 11.45
CA ARG A 102 -4.93 4.12 10.08
C ARG A 102 -6.00 3.05 10.05
N ILE A 103 -6.91 3.17 9.08
CA ILE A 103 -7.64 2.02 8.57
C ILE A 103 -6.88 1.45 7.37
N ILE A 104 -6.72 0.13 7.36
CA ILE A 104 -6.08 -0.60 6.27
C ILE A 104 -7.11 -1.52 5.61
N ILE A 105 -7.10 -1.52 4.29
CA ILE A 105 -7.94 -2.37 3.44
C ILE A 105 -6.99 -3.09 2.47
N LEU A 106 -6.89 -4.40 2.61
CA LEU A 106 -6.26 -5.26 1.61
C LEU A 106 -7.35 -5.89 0.76
N ARG A 107 -7.10 -5.96 -0.53
CA ARG A 107 -7.99 -6.55 -1.54
C ARG A 107 -7.18 -7.52 -2.38
N PHE A 108 -7.72 -8.72 -2.54
CA PHE A 108 -7.14 -9.77 -3.35
C PHE A 108 -8.17 -10.26 -4.35
N VAL A 109 -7.78 -10.30 -5.61
CA VAL A 109 -8.58 -10.85 -6.70
C VAL A 109 -7.73 -11.91 -7.39
N PHE A 110 -8.29 -13.11 -7.53
CA PHE A 110 -7.64 -14.21 -8.23
C PHE A 110 -8.55 -14.67 -9.35
N LYS A 111 -7.99 -14.98 -10.52
CA LYS A 111 -8.72 -15.58 -11.63
C LYS A 111 -9.32 -16.93 -11.23
N THR A 112 -8.53 -17.75 -10.53
CA THR A 112 -8.94 -19.02 -9.92
C THR A 112 -8.44 -19.08 -8.47
N PHE A 113 -9.32 -19.43 -7.53
CA PHE A 113 -8.97 -19.53 -6.11
C PHE A 113 -8.79 -20.98 -5.68
N ASP A 114 -7.63 -21.55 -6.02
CA ASP A 114 -7.19 -22.89 -5.66
C ASP A 114 -6.26 -22.88 -4.43
N ASP A 115 -5.67 -24.02 -4.10
CA ASP A 115 -4.75 -24.13 -2.96
C ASP A 115 -3.47 -23.31 -3.14
N LYS A 116 -3.02 -23.06 -4.38
CA LYS A 116 -1.88 -22.20 -4.66
C LYS A 116 -2.21 -20.75 -4.30
N SER A 117 -3.36 -20.25 -4.75
CA SER A 117 -3.87 -18.91 -4.43
C SER A 117 -4.08 -18.75 -2.92
N ARG A 118 -4.63 -19.78 -2.23
CA ARG A 118 -4.77 -19.78 -0.76
C ARG A 118 -3.43 -19.67 -0.04
N ARG A 119 -2.43 -20.48 -0.41
CA ARG A 119 -1.09 -20.43 0.19
C ARG A 119 -0.42 -19.07 -0.05
N MET A 120 -0.59 -18.51 -1.23
CA MET A 120 -0.04 -17.21 -1.58
C MET A 120 -0.68 -16.07 -0.78
N LEU A 121 -2.01 -16.05 -0.69
CA LEU A 121 -2.76 -15.09 0.13
C LEU A 121 -2.32 -15.20 1.60
N LYS A 122 -2.24 -16.42 2.15
CA LYS A 122 -1.78 -16.64 3.52
C LYS A 122 -0.36 -16.11 3.73
N ARG A 123 0.60 -16.43 2.85
CA ARG A 123 1.98 -15.92 2.94
C ARG A 123 2.03 -14.40 2.90
N MET A 124 1.25 -13.77 2.02
CA MET A 124 1.19 -12.31 1.94
C MET A 124 0.69 -11.72 3.24
N VAL A 125 -0.46 -12.18 3.74
CA VAL A 125 -1.07 -11.70 4.99
C VAL A 125 -0.15 -11.95 6.19
N ASP A 126 0.42 -13.14 6.32
CA ASP A 126 1.32 -13.51 7.42
C ASP A 126 2.63 -12.70 7.40
N SER A 127 3.06 -12.20 6.23
CA SER A 127 4.25 -11.35 6.08
C SER A 127 4.01 -9.86 6.33
N MET A 128 2.76 -9.43 6.49
CA MET A 128 2.42 -8.02 6.67
C MET A 128 2.90 -7.52 8.03
N LYS A 129 3.65 -6.42 8.03
CA LYS A 129 3.90 -5.58 9.20
C LYS A 129 3.09 -4.30 9.06
N CYS A 130 2.15 -4.06 9.97
CA CYS A 130 1.24 -2.92 9.84
C CYS A 130 1.92 -1.59 10.18
N HIS A 131 2.72 -1.58 11.23
CA HIS A 131 3.48 -0.43 11.72
C HIS A 131 4.85 -0.92 12.19
N GLY A 132 5.82 -0.02 12.27
CA GLY A 132 7.15 -0.29 12.79
C GLY A 132 7.51 0.74 13.86
N GLU A 133 8.48 0.41 14.70
CA GLU A 133 8.99 1.31 15.73
C GLU A 133 10.07 2.24 15.16
N GLY A 134 10.03 3.52 15.53
CA GLY A 134 11.09 4.50 15.28
C GLY A 134 11.15 5.12 13.88
N PHE A 135 11.18 4.30 12.82
CA PHE A 135 11.40 4.76 11.45
C PHE A 135 10.35 4.23 10.46
N ASN A 136 10.02 5.07 9.47
CA ASN A 136 9.26 4.65 8.30
C ASN A 136 10.21 3.95 7.33
N VAL A 137 9.98 2.65 7.09
CA VAL A 137 10.72 1.89 6.08
C VAL A 137 10.09 2.13 4.71
N TRP A 138 10.87 2.64 3.77
CA TRP A 138 10.49 2.80 2.39
C TRP A 138 11.20 1.75 1.55
N SER A 139 10.43 0.99 0.79
CA SER A 139 10.94 -0.05 -0.10
C SER A 139 10.24 0.06 -1.44
N LEU A 140 10.99 0.41 -2.48
CA LEU A 140 10.48 0.45 -3.84
C LEU A 140 11.55 -0.03 -4.80
N MET A 141 11.19 -1.04 -5.61
CA MET A 141 12.12 -1.73 -6.51
C MET A 141 13.34 -2.27 -5.74
N ASN A 142 14.57 -1.91 -6.13
CA ASN A 142 15.83 -2.32 -5.49
C ASN A 142 16.34 -1.32 -4.45
N LEU A 143 15.52 -0.33 -4.09
CA LEU A 143 15.87 0.68 -3.12
C LEU A 143 15.12 0.42 -1.82
N ARG A 144 15.86 0.36 -0.71
CA ARG A 144 15.33 0.32 0.65
C ARG A 144 16.07 1.34 1.51
N PHE A 145 15.31 2.18 2.19
CA PHE A 145 15.86 3.19 3.11
C PHE A 145 14.83 3.50 4.20
N GLU A 146 15.28 4.23 5.21
CA GLU A 146 14.50 4.56 6.39
C GLU A 146 14.45 6.08 6.54
N THR A 147 13.28 6.61 6.92
CA THR A 147 13.11 8.02 7.26
C THR A 147 12.52 8.14 8.66
N PRO A 148 12.79 9.22 9.41
CA PRO A 148 12.09 9.46 10.67
C PRO A 148 10.58 9.52 10.43
N VAL A 149 9.79 9.15 11.44
CA VAL A 149 8.32 9.00 11.31
C VAL A 149 7.62 10.31 10.92
N SER A 150 8.17 11.46 11.30
CA SER A 150 7.64 12.78 10.97
C SER A 150 7.77 13.16 9.49
N PHE A 151 8.75 12.57 8.78
CA PHE A 151 8.99 12.84 7.37
C PHE A 151 8.01 12.07 6.50
N LEU A 152 7.18 12.81 5.77
CA LEU A 152 6.21 12.25 4.83
C LEU A 152 6.68 12.45 3.40
N LEU A 153 6.45 11.44 2.55
CA LEU A 153 6.64 11.57 1.11
C LEU A 153 5.70 12.65 0.56
N THR A 154 6.27 13.68 -0.03
CA THR A 154 5.54 14.81 -0.65
C THR A 154 5.63 14.75 -2.17
N GLU A 155 6.78 14.33 -2.72
CA GLU A 155 6.97 14.18 -4.16
C GLU A 155 7.64 12.84 -4.50
N SER A 156 7.20 12.22 -5.59
CA SER A 156 7.87 11.04 -6.16
C SER A 156 7.87 11.12 -7.68
N ASN A 157 9.04 10.94 -8.27
CA ASN A 157 9.25 10.99 -9.71
C ASN A 157 10.16 9.84 -10.12
N ILE A 158 9.57 8.84 -10.78
CA ILE A 158 10.28 7.63 -11.21
C ILE A 158 10.31 7.61 -12.73
N ARG A 159 11.52 7.62 -13.28
CA ARG A 159 11.80 7.57 -14.72
C ARG A 159 12.76 6.42 -15.00
N VAL A 160 12.91 6.08 -16.28
CA VAL A 160 13.95 5.13 -16.69
C VAL A 160 15.31 5.68 -16.26
N GLY A 161 16.08 4.89 -15.52
CA GLY A 161 17.42 5.27 -15.08
C GLY A 161 17.51 6.12 -13.80
N ARG A 162 16.39 6.72 -13.34
CA ARG A 162 16.39 7.67 -12.21
C ARG A 162 15.10 7.61 -11.41
N ALA A 163 15.20 7.56 -10.09
CA ALA A 163 14.09 7.76 -9.17
C ALA A 163 14.40 8.89 -8.19
N GLN A 164 13.44 9.75 -7.93
CA GLN A 164 13.54 10.88 -7.01
C GLN A 164 12.38 10.83 -6.03
N PHE A 165 12.68 11.02 -4.75
CA PHE A 165 11.70 11.05 -3.66
C PHE A 165 12.02 12.22 -2.74
N LEU A 166 11.04 13.10 -2.54
CA LEU A 166 11.13 14.20 -1.59
C LEU A 166 10.30 13.87 -0.37
N PHE A 167 10.93 13.96 0.80
CA PHE A 167 10.28 13.82 2.08
C PHE A 167 10.35 15.15 2.82
N THR A 168 9.28 15.51 3.49
CA THR A 168 9.16 16.77 4.21
C THR A 168 8.64 16.53 5.61
N ASP A 169 9.30 17.15 6.60
CA ASP A 169 8.82 17.30 7.96
C ASP A 169 8.51 18.78 8.22
N ASN A 170 7.25 19.07 8.53
CA ASN A 170 6.78 20.41 8.85
C ASN A 170 6.52 20.49 10.35
N GLN A 171 7.44 21.12 11.08
CA GLN A 171 7.28 21.37 12.51
C GLN A 171 6.69 22.75 12.70
N LEU A 172 5.42 22.77 13.10
CA LEU A 172 4.68 23.98 13.48
C LEU A 172 4.87 24.20 14.98
N SER A 173 5.56 25.28 15.35
CA SER A 173 5.57 25.80 16.72
C SER A 173 4.85 27.15 16.76
N MET A 174 4.45 27.62 17.95
CA MET A 174 3.70 28.88 18.11
C MET A 174 4.41 30.12 17.54
N PHE A 175 5.72 30.04 17.29
CA PHE A 175 6.54 31.19 16.88
C PHE A 175 7.49 30.92 15.70
N THR A 176 7.61 29.67 15.23
CA THR A 176 8.47 29.33 14.09
C THR A 176 7.89 28.17 13.28
N GLU A 177 7.84 28.34 11.96
CA GLU A 177 7.64 27.26 11.00
C GLU A 177 9.03 26.76 10.58
N LYS A 178 9.37 25.54 10.98
CA LYS A 178 10.60 24.89 10.51
C LYS A 178 10.24 23.74 9.58
N THR A 179 10.62 23.88 8.33
CA THR A 179 10.49 22.83 7.31
C THR A 179 11.84 22.16 7.11
N SER A 180 11.90 20.85 7.33
CA SER A 180 13.07 20.03 7.03
C SER A 180 12.75 19.09 5.88
N THR A 181 13.71 18.90 4.97
CA THR A 181 13.51 18.04 3.80
C THR A 181 14.61 16.99 3.67
N ILE A 182 14.23 15.81 3.18
CA ILE A 182 15.15 14.77 2.74
C ILE A 182 14.85 14.53 1.26
N LEU A 183 15.84 14.80 0.40
CA LEU A 183 15.77 14.45 -1.00
C LEU A 183 16.58 13.17 -1.22
N LEU A 184 15.92 12.13 -1.73
CA LEU A 184 16.58 10.91 -2.17
C LEU A 184 16.57 10.84 -3.69
N GLU A 185 17.76 10.70 -4.27
CA GLU A 185 17.95 10.48 -5.70
C GLU A 185 18.67 9.16 -5.94
N TYR A 186 18.06 8.31 -6.76
CA TYR A 186 18.59 7.01 -7.14
C TYR A 186 18.84 6.98 -8.63
N PHE A 187 20.06 6.65 -9.04
CA PHE A 187 20.47 6.53 -10.44
C PHE A 187 20.87 5.07 -10.72
N SER A 188 20.08 4.36 -11.53
CA SER A 188 20.31 2.92 -11.72
C SER A 188 21.60 2.61 -12.50
N MET A 189 21.99 3.48 -13.43
CA MET A 189 23.23 3.33 -14.21
C MET A 189 24.48 3.63 -13.38
N ALA A 190 24.37 4.53 -12.40
CA ALA A 190 25.47 4.81 -11.49
C ALA A 190 25.89 3.54 -10.75
N ASN A 191 24.95 2.72 -10.27
CA ASN A 191 25.29 1.47 -9.57
C ASN A 191 26.09 0.47 -10.41
N LEU A 192 25.94 0.46 -11.75
CA LEU A 192 26.76 -0.38 -12.63
C LEU A 192 28.15 0.22 -12.80
N LEU A 193 28.24 1.52 -13.10
CA LEU A 193 29.52 2.22 -13.27
C LEU A 193 30.36 2.27 -11.99
N PHE A 194 29.72 2.43 -10.82
CA PHE A 194 30.40 2.40 -9.52
C PHE A 194 30.96 1.02 -9.20
N LYS A 195 30.19 -0.04 -9.50
CA LYS A 195 30.62 -1.41 -9.23
C LYS A 195 31.81 -1.82 -10.11
N ASP A 196 31.82 -1.37 -11.37
CA ASP A 196 32.79 -1.81 -12.36
C ASP A 196 34.01 -0.87 -12.48
N THR A 197 33.82 0.43 -12.36
CA THR A 197 34.85 1.44 -12.66
C THR A 197 35.36 2.19 -11.43
N TYR A 198 34.50 2.43 -10.45
CA TYR A 198 34.75 3.44 -9.41
C TYR A 198 34.63 2.90 -7.98
N LYS A 199 34.92 1.61 -7.79
CA LYS A 199 34.78 0.91 -6.51
C LYS A 199 35.70 1.45 -5.41
N ASP A 200 36.78 2.12 -5.81
CA ASP A 200 37.79 2.69 -4.93
C ASP A 200 37.53 4.18 -4.74
N ILE A 201 37.01 4.55 -3.57
CA ILE A 201 36.67 5.93 -3.21
C ILE A 201 37.91 6.83 -3.16
N ASP A 202 39.08 6.28 -2.82
CA ASP A 202 40.30 7.08 -2.67
C ASP A 202 40.78 7.63 -4.03
N LYS A 203 40.50 6.89 -5.13
CA LYS A 203 40.82 7.31 -6.51
C LYS A 203 39.91 8.41 -7.07
N TRP A 204 38.91 8.85 -6.33
CA TRP A 204 37.99 9.88 -6.79
C TRP A 204 38.50 11.31 -6.55
N PHE A 205 39.44 11.44 -5.61
CA PHE A 205 39.97 12.72 -5.16
C PHE A 205 41.39 13.00 -5.66
N GLU A 206 41.92 12.13 -6.53
CA GLU A 206 43.12 12.36 -7.36
C GLU A 206 42.73 13.01 -8.70
#